data_AF-A0A367BAD6-F1
#
_entry.id   AF-A0A367BAD6-F1
#
_cell.length_a   1.000
_cell.length_b   1.000
_cell.length_c   1.000
_cell.angle_alpha   90.00
_cell.angle_beta   90.00
_cell.angle_gamma   90.00
#
_symmetry.space_group_name_H-M   'P 1'
#
loop_
_entity.id
_entity.type
_entity.pdbx_description
1 polymer ?
#
loop_
_entity_poly.entity_id
_entity_poly.type
_entity_poly.pdbx_seq_one_letter_code
_entity_poly.pdbx_strand_id
1 'polypeptide(L)'
;MMRLFDKPLHRDGFAWWTGVWALIAALSQIFPSEGVKPATAMPVWANAILSAALIGFLLGLVPAYFRLLARRRRFRRHAAANGVPAPTATGPQQRVTVASGPAAPQGHAEASRRTAASPPPEPPFERQDPPPDRSKGDAGASRAEPSRGATPISALDLAVLREEPTLQQARKVLPYPIARSIRGIQQSGDLKDAYENVLRAAETLSTVLGIVSTIWARQHQVRTPELDNLQKGFARGLTWGHWLDVVRSMDRVMATHPSALIGMPDALKLKKGNTGLEPDLRRPLKECNQWAHGAGPRNNLEASERLAEVVPPFLRAVEAAGFLADMPWLLVHDVKFRRREGDFLISASEAMGDHPDFEHRSLNSPTALAEDVFYLQTPEGALDLTPLVVMRPCPTCHQREVAFSDRLDGRQRVALKTFDRGHVLFDDTLADEVWTLVAPPPTVKADEAD
;
A
#
# COMPACT_ATOMS: atom_id res chain seq x y z
N MET A 1 -15.66 -8.44 15.46
CA MET A 1 -16.32 -7.75 16.60
C MET A 1 -17.22 -6.66 16.04
N MET A 2 -18.46 -6.50 16.52
CA MET A 2 -19.29 -5.38 16.11
C MET A 2 -18.58 -4.07 16.47
N ARG A 3 -18.20 -3.25 15.47
CA ARG A 3 -17.63 -1.90 15.63
C ARG A 3 -18.66 -0.95 16.25
N LEU A 4 -18.97 -1.15 17.52
CA LEU A 4 -19.97 -0.39 18.26
C LEU A 4 -19.43 0.99 18.69
N PHE A 5 -18.11 1.12 18.78
CA PHE A 5 -17.39 2.33 19.21
C PHE A 5 -16.66 2.98 18.04
N ASP A 6 -16.69 4.32 17.98
CA ASP A 6 -16.16 5.11 16.86
C ASP A 6 -14.64 5.28 16.94
N LYS A 7 -14.04 5.00 18.11
CA LYS A 7 -12.60 5.15 18.41
C LYS A 7 -12.07 3.90 19.12
N PRO A 8 -10.74 3.69 19.18
CA PRO A 8 -10.16 2.68 20.07
C PRO A 8 -10.72 2.83 21.49
N LEU A 9 -10.98 1.73 22.19
CA LEU A 9 -11.73 1.74 23.46
C LEU A 9 -11.18 2.74 24.49
N HIS A 10 -9.85 2.89 24.56
CA HIS A 10 -9.16 3.80 25.47
C HIS A 10 -9.31 5.30 25.09
N ARG A 11 -9.75 5.61 23.86
CA ARG A 11 -9.95 6.95 23.31
C ARG A 11 -11.42 7.33 23.10
N ASP A 12 -12.35 6.43 23.34
CA ASP A 12 -13.78 6.70 23.24
C ASP A 12 -14.33 7.20 24.59
N GLY A 13 -14.71 8.48 24.64
CA GLY A 13 -15.28 9.07 25.85
C GLY A 13 -16.58 8.38 26.30
N PHE A 14 -17.35 7.80 25.37
CA PHE A 14 -18.57 7.07 25.69
C PHE A 14 -18.30 5.71 26.35
N ALA A 15 -17.20 5.04 25.95
CA ALA A 15 -16.76 3.80 26.59
C ALA A 15 -16.35 4.05 28.05
N TRP A 16 -15.57 5.11 28.31
CA TRP A 16 -15.20 5.50 29.66
C TRP A 16 -16.40 5.90 30.52
N TRP A 17 -17.33 6.67 29.96
CA TRP A 17 -18.56 7.06 30.65
C TRP A 17 -19.39 5.83 31.06
N THR A 18 -19.52 4.84 30.19
CA THR A 18 -20.19 3.56 30.49
C THR A 18 -19.47 2.80 31.62
N GLY A 19 -18.14 2.73 31.55
CA GLY A 19 -17.32 2.08 32.59
C GLY A 19 -17.49 2.72 33.96
N VAL A 20 -17.54 4.06 34.01
CA VAL A 20 -17.78 4.81 35.27
C VAL A 20 -19.15 4.47 35.86
N TRP A 21 -20.22 4.45 35.06
CA TRP A 21 -21.55 4.10 35.57
C TRP A 21 -21.67 2.65 36.02
N ALA A 22 -21.06 1.70 35.30
CA ALA A 22 -21.01 0.32 35.72
C ALA A 22 -20.26 0.15 37.05
N LEU A 23 -19.17 0.90 37.26
CA LEU A 23 -18.42 0.91 38.51
C LEU A 23 -19.25 1.51 39.67
N ILE A 24 -19.92 2.64 39.45
CA ILE A 24 -20.82 3.25 40.45
C ILE A 24 -21.95 2.26 40.82
N ALA A 25 -22.51 1.55 39.84
CA ALA A 25 -23.53 0.54 40.06
C ALA A 25 -23.02 -0.58 40.98
N ALA A 26 -21.82 -1.10 40.70
CA ALA A 26 -21.20 -2.13 41.54
C ALA A 26 -20.94 -1.64 42.97
N LEU A 27 -20.36 -0.44 43.11
CA LEU A 27 -20.03 0.13 44.42
C LEU A 27 -21.27 0.39 45.27
N SER A 28 -22.39 0.80 44.67
CA SER A 28 -23.65 1.00 45.41
C SER A 28 -24.22 -0.29 46.02
N GLN A 29 -23.89 -1.46 45.45
CA GLN A 29 -24.26 -2.76 46.01
C GLN A 29 -23.29 -3.22 47.10
N ILE A 30 -22.00 -2.90 46.96
CA ILE A 30 -20.96 -3.27 47.92
C ILE A 30 -21.08 -2.43 49.21
N PHE A 31 -21.47 -1.17 49.08
CA PHE A 31 -21.61 -0.21 50.18
C PHE A 31 -23.06 0.28 50.29
N PRO A 32 -24.00 -0.57 50.71
CA PRO A 32 -25.39 -0.16 50.87
C PRO A 32 -25.50 0.90 51.99
N SER A 33 -26.40 1.86 51.82
CA SER A 33 -26.71 2.83 52.87
C SER A 33 -27.24 2.12 54.12
N GLU A 34 -26.78 2.57 55.29
CA GLU A 34 -27.21 2.02 56.59
C GLU A 34 -28.75 1.95 56.68
N GLY A 35 -29.28 0.78 57.04
CA GLY A 35 -30.72 0.56 57.22
C GLY A 35 -31.44 -0.12 56.06
N VAL A 36 -30.81 -0.33 54.90
CA VAL A 36 -31.43 -1.08 53.79
C VAL A 36 -31.19 -2.58 53.98
N LYS A 37 -32.26 -3.33 54.28
CA LYS A 37 -32.20 -4.80 54.28
C LYS A 37 -32.02 -5.31 52.84
N PRO A 38 -31.10 -6.25 52.58
CA PRO A 38 -30.89 -6.78 51.23
C PRO A 38 -32.16 -7.46 50.72
N ALA A 39 -32.64 -7.02 49.55
CA ALA A 39 -33.89 -7.48 48.95
C ALA A 39 -33.77 -8.86 48.27
N THR A 40 -32.55 -9.38 48.08
CA THR A 40 -32.31 -10.64 47.37
C THR A 40 -31.49 -11.61 48.22
N ALA A 41 -31.75 -12.90 48.07
CA ALA A 41 -31.01 -13.98 48.74
C ALA A 41 -29.61 -14.24 48.16
N MET A 42 -29.16 -13.40 47.21
CA MET A 42 -27.88 -13.58 46.52
C MET A 42 -26.72 -12.99 47.33
N PRO A 43 -25.51 -13.56 47.24
CA PRO A 43 -24.30 -12.95 47.78
C PRO A 43 -24.09 -11.53 47.23
N VAL A 44 -23.58 -10.63 48.07
CA VAL A 44 -23.38 -9.20 47.73
C VAL A 44 -22.54 -9.02 46.47
N TRP A 45 -21.47 -9.81 46.29
CA TRP A 45 -20.62 -9.75 45.10
C TRP A 45 -21.37 -10.13 43.82
N ALA A 46 -22.31 -11.08 43.89
CA ALA A 46 -23.09 -11.51 42.73
C ALA A 46 -24.09 -10.42 42.31
N ASN A 47 -24.75 -9.79 43.29
CA ASN A 47 -25.58 -8.61 43.02
C ASN A 47 -24.77 -7.46 42.40
N ALA A 48 -23.56 -7.18 42.90
CA ALA A 48 -22.70 -6.14 42.35
C ALA A 48 -22.32 -6.38 40.89
N ILE A 49 -21.95 -7.61 40.53
CA ILE A 49 -21.62 -7.97 39.13
C ILE A 49 -22.87 -7.85 38.24
N LEU A 50 -24.02 -8.36 38.71
CA LEU A 50 -25.28 -8.30 37.96
C LEU A 50 -25.71 -6.86 37.69
N SER A 51 -25.65 -6.00 38.72
CA SER A 51 -25.95 -4.57 38.58
C SER A 51 -24.99 -3.88 37.60
N ALA A 52 -23.68 -4.15 37.69
CA ALA A 52 -22.70 -3.59 36.77
C ALA A 52 -22.96 -4.03 35.32
N ALA A 53 -23.28 -5.31 35.11
CA ALA A 53 -23.59 -5.85 33.79
C ALA A 53 -24.88 -5.24 33.21
N LEU A 54 -25.94 -5.14 34.02
CA LEU A 54 -27.22 -4.55 33.61
C LEU A 54 -27.07 -3.07 33.24
N ILE A 55 -26.36 -2.30 34.08
CA ILE A 55 -26.11 -0.87 33.81
C ILE A 55 -25.20 -0.70 32.58
N GLY A 56 -24.12 -1.49 32.47
CA GLY A 56 -23.25 -1.47 31.29
C GLY A 56 -23.98 -1.81 29.99
N PHE A 57 -24.95 -2.73 30.05
CA PHE A 57 -25.81 -3.06 28.92
C PHE A 57 -26.75 -1.91 28.55
N LEU A 58 -27.52 -1.41 29.53
CA LEU A 58 -28.56 -0.39 29.31
C LEU A 58 -28.00 0.99 28.96
N LEU A 59 -26.88 1.39 29.58
CA LEU A 59 -26.27 2.70 29.37
C LEU A 59 -25.11 2.68 28.37
N GLY A 60 -24.54 1.51 28.06
CA GLY A 60 -23.44 1.37 27.10
C GLY A 60 -23.87 0.79 25.77
N LEU A 61 -24.23 -0.50 25.77
CA LEU A 61 -24.52 -1.25 24.55
C LEU A 61 -25.73 -0.71 23.80
N VAL A 62 -26.84 -0.46 24.52
CA VAL A 62 -28.08 0.01 23.90
C VAL A 62 -27.91 1.40 23.24
N PRO A 63 -27.36 2.44 23.91
CA PRO A 63 -27.21 3.75 23.28
C PRO A 63 -26.15 3.76 22.17
N ALA A 64 -25.07 2.99 22.29
CA ALA A 64 -24.08 2.84 21.22
C ALA A 64 -24.71 2.21 19.96
N TYR A 65 -25.56 1.19 20.13
CA TYR A 65 -26.33 0.61 19.04
C TYR A 65 -27.29 1.63 18.39
N PHE A 66 -28.05 2.39 19.19
CA PHE A 66 -28.94 3.44 18.67
C PHE A 66 -28.17 4.54 17.92
N ARG A 67 -27.00 4.92 18.41
CA ARG A 67 -26.11 5.91 17.77
C ARG A 67 -25.63 5.41 16.41
N LEU A 68 -25.21 4.15 16.30
CA LEU A 68 -24.85 3.51 15.02
C LEU A 68 -26.03 3.53 14.04
N LEU A 69 -27.22 3.20 14.53
CA LEU A 69 -28.44 3.14 13.72
C LEU A 69 -28.87 4.53 13.23
N ALA A 70 -28.77 5.55 14.10
CA ALA A 70 -29.01 6.95 13.75
C ALA A 70 -28.01 7.45 12.69
N ARG A 71 -26.73 7.07 12.80
CA ARG A 71 -25.69 7.41 11.81
C ARG A 71 -25.99 6.79 10.45
N ARG A 72 -26.32 5.50 10.41
CA ARG A 72 -26.71 4.81 9.16
C ARG A 72 -27.95 5.45 8.53
N ARG A 73 -28.95 5.83 9.33
CA ARG A 73 -30.14 6.54 8.85
C ARG A 73 -29.80 7.93 8.30
N ARG A 74 -28.95 8.71 8.98
CA ARG A 74 -28.51 10.03 8.48
C ARG A 74 -27.74 9.91 7.17
N PHE A 75 -26.83 8.94 7.07
CA PHE A 75 -26.09 8.69 5.83
C PHE A 75 -27.02 8.39 4.65
N ARG A 76 -28.02 7.51 4.85
CA ARG A 76 -29.04 7.22 3.83
C ARG A 76 -29.88 8.45 3.45
N ARG A 77 -30.26 9.28 4.44
CA ARG A 77 -31.01 10.52 4.18
C ARG A 77 -30.19 11.56 3.42
N HIS A 78 -28.90 11.71 3.74
CA HIS A 78 -28.01 12.61 3.00
C HIS A 78 -27.75 12.14 1.58
N ALA A 79 -27.59 10.82 1.37
CA ALA A 79 -27.51 10.25 0.02
C ALA A 79 -28.77 10.54 -0.81
N ALA A 80 -29.96 10.39 -0.22
CA ALA A 80 -31.23 10.67 -0.88
C ALA A 80 -31.48 12.19 -1.12
N ALA A 81 -31.12 13.05 -0.17
CA ALA A 81 -31.36 14.50 -0.24
C ALA A 81 -30.43 15.21 -1.23
N ASN A 82 -29.21 14.69 -1.42
CA ASN A 82 -28.26 15.24 -2.39
C ASN A 82 -28.55 14.81 -3.83
N GLY A 83 -29.70 14.15 -4.08
CA GLY A 83 -30.09 13.70 -5.41
C GLY A 83 -29.07 12.76 -6.05
N VAL A 84 -28.21 12.12 -5.24
CA VAL A 84 -27.32 11.06 -5.72
C VAL A 84 -28.24 9.93 -6.11
N PRO A 85 -28.46 9.67 -7.41
CA PRO A 85 -29.33 8.59 -7.82
C PRO A 85 -28.73 7.31 -7.23
N ALA A 86 -29.54 6.48 -6.57
CA ALA A 86 -29.16 5.10 -6.36
C ALA A 86 -28.70 4.57 -7.74
N PRO A 87 -27.53 3.93 -7.86
CA PRO A 87 -26.91 3.66 -9.16
C PRO A 87 -27.86 2.81 -10.00
N THR A 88 -28.63 3.48 -10.86
CA THR A 88 -29.49 2.84 -11.83
C THR A 88 -28.59 2.42 -12.97
N ALA A 89 -28.51 1.12 -13.19
CA ALA A 89 -27.90 0.56 -14.37
C ALA A 89 -28.56 1.17 -15.62
N THR A 90 -27.74 1.48 -16.61
CA THR A 90 -28.07 1.84 -18.00
C THR A 90 -28.59 3.26 -18.30
N GLY A 91 -27.72 4.06 -18.92
CA GLY A 91 -28.06 5.27 -19.68
C GLY A 91 -26.81 6.00 -20.21
N PRO A 92 -26.69 6.29 -21.52
CA PRO A 92 -25.48 6.88 -22.11
C PRO A 92 -25.38 8.38 -21.79
N GLN A 93 -24.28 8.78 -21.15
CA GLN A 93 -24.04 10.18 -20.78
C GLN A 93 -23.40 11.00 -21.90
N GLN A 94 -23.98 12.17 -22.09
CA GLN A 94 -23.69 13.18 -23.08
C GLN A 94 -22.41 13.96 -22.69
N ARG A 95 -21.47 14.08 -23.62
CA ARG A 95 -20.22 14.85 -23.49
C ARG A 95 -20.52 16.32 -23.19
N VAL A 96 -20.03 16.82 -22.05
CA VAL A 96 -19.94 18.26 -21.78
C VAL A 96 -18.50 18.71 -22.00
N THR A 97 -18.31 19.55 -23.01
CA THR A 97 -17.05 20.22 -23.36
C THR A 97 -16.87 21.42 -22.44
N VAL A 98 -15.81 21.45 -21.64
CA VAL A 98 -15.43 22.65 -20.85
C VAL A 98 -14.15 23.22 -21.43
N ALA A 99 -14.23 24.51 -21.78
CA ALA A 99 -13.18 25.31 -22.39
C ALA A 99 -12.20 25.84 -21.35
N SER A 100 -10.92 25.87 -21.73
CA SER A 100 -9.79 26.39 -20.97
C SER A 100 -9.74 27.92 -20.94
N GLY A 101 -9.34 28.48 -19.80
CA GLY A 101 -8.99 29.90 -19.62
C GLY A 101 -8.04 30.12 -18.42
N PRO A 102 -7.26 31.21 -18.38
CA PRO A 102 -5.81 31.12 -18.11
C PRO A 102 -5.30 31.65 -16.75
N ALA A 103 -4.15 31.08 -16.36
CA ALA A 103 -2.93 31.60 -15.71
C ALA A 103 -2.92 32.72 -14.62
N ALA A 104 -2.24 32.35 -13.51
CA ALA A 104 -1.30 33.13 -12.66
C ALA A 104 -1.89 34.22 -11.70
N PRO A 105 -1.26 34.55 -10.54
CA PRO A 105 0.20 34.60 -10.31
C PRO A 105 0.75 34.06 -8.96
N GLN A 106 2.08 34.01 -8.96
CA GLN A 106 3.02 33.70 -7.89
C GLN A 106 2.92 34.68 -6.70
N GLY A 107 3.11 34.17 -5.49
CA GLY A 107 3.18 34.94 -4.24
C GLY A 107 4.27 34.38 -3.32
N HIS A 108 4.98 35.29 -2.67
CA HIS A 108 6.28 35.13 -2.03
C HIS A 108 6.29 34.33 -0.71
N ALA A 109 7.45 33.70 -0.48
CA ALA A 109 8.26 33.63 0.74
C ALA A 109 7.58 33.45 2.12
N GLU A 110 8.03 32.45 2.90
CA GLU A 110 8.69 32.76 4.18
C GLU A 110 9.57 31.60 4.68
N ALA A 111 10.82 31.93 5.01
CA ALA A 111 11.83 31.02 5.51
C ALA A 111 11.66 30.81 7.02
N SER A 112 11.46 29.55 7.45
CA SER A 112 11.58 29.16 8.86
C SER A 112 12.88 28.38 9.08
N ARG A 113 13.94 29.10 9.43
CA ARG A 113 15.16 28.53 10.03
C ARG A 113 14.80 27.96 11.40
N ARG A 114 14.79 26.63 11.53
CA ARG A 114 14.93 25.97 12.83
C ARG A 114 16.34 25.42 12.96
N THR A 115 17.00 25.91 13.99
CA THR A 115 18.30 25.51 14.53
C THR A 115 18.26 24.03 14.90
N ALA A 116 19.00 23.19 14.19
CA ALA A 116 19.24 21.80 14.57
C ALA A 116 20.39 21.76 15.58
N ALA A 117 20.12 21.21 16.76
CA ALA A 117 21.12 20.90 17.77
C ALA A 117 21.95 19.69 17.33
N SER A 118 23.28 19.79 17.48
CA SER A 118 24.22 18.72 17.19
C SER A 118 23.97 17.48 18.06
N PRO A 119 24.06 16.25 17.52
CA PRO A 119 24.10 15.05 18.33
C PRO A 119 25.46 14.88 19.04
N PRO A 120 25.49 14.21 20.21
CA PRO A 120 26.72 13.96 20.96
C PRO A 120 27.64 12.93 20.25
N PRO A 121 28.95 12.95 20.54
CA PRO A 121 29.93 12.09 19.87
C PRO A 121 29.79 10.62 20.30
N GLU A 122 29.88 9.71 19.34
CA GLU A 122 29.97 8.27 19.56
C GLU A 122 31.28 7.89 20.29
N PRO A 123 31.26 6.88 21.18
CA PRO A 123 32.46 6.32 21.79
C PRO A 123 33.30 5.53 20.78
N PRO A 124 34.64 5.47 20.96
CA PRO A 124 35.55 4.86 20.00
C PRO A 124 35.40 3.35 19.95
N PHE A 125 35.27 2.80 18.74
CA PHE A 125 35.39 1.37 18.47
C PHE A 125 36.83 0.90 18.70
N GLU A 126 36.96 -0.06 19.61
CA GLU A 126 38.17 -0.80 19.93
C GLU A 126 38.55 -1.70 18.74
N ARG A 127 39.71 -1.43 18.12
CA ARG A 127 40.26 -2.23 17.03
C ARG A 127 40.73 -3.58 17.58
N GLN A 128 40.16 -4.67 17.09
CA GLN A 128 40.75 -6.00 17.25
C GLN A 128 41.78 -6.23 16.14
N ASP A 129 43.04 -6.41 16.54
CA ASP A 129 44.13 -6.82 15.66
C ASP A 129 43.94 -8.29 15.21
N PRO A 130 44.16 -8.61 13.92
CA PRO A 130 44.19 -10.00 13.47
C PRO A 130 45.49 -10.71 13.91
N PRO A 131 45.45 -12.03 14.13
CA PRO A 131 46.61 -12.81 14.58
C PRO A 131 47.67 -12.96 13.47
N PRO A 132 48.95 -13.14 13.85
CA PRO A 132 50.05 -13.24 12.89
C PRO A 132 50.07 -14.63 12.23
N ASP A 133 49.99 -14.65 10.90
CA ASP A 133 50.22 -15.87 10.13
C ASP A 133 51.72 -16.11 9.91
N ARG A 134 52.14 -17.34 10.19
CA ARG A 134 53.51 -17.85 10.04
C ARG A 134 53.55 -18.75 8.82
N SER A 135 54.21 -18.32 7.76
CA SER A 135 54.82 -19.26 6.82
C SER A 135 56.03 -18.66 6.11
N LYS A 136 57.21 -19.16 6.49
CA LYS A 136 58.43 -19.16 5.68
C LYS A 136 58.35 -20.29 4.65
N GLY A 137 58.88 -20.07 3.44
CA GLY A 137 59.13 -21.14 2.48
C GLY A 137 59.45 -20.64 1.08
N ASP A 138 60.73 -20.69 0.72
CA ASP A 138 61.43 -20.12 -0.43
C ASP A 138 60.99 -20.52 -1.87
N ALA A 139 61.26 -19.56 -2.76
CA ALA A 139 61.92 -19.65 -4.07
C ALA A 139 61.41 -20.62 -5.16
N GLY A 140 61.03 -20.03 -6.29
CA GLY A 140 60.90 -20.71 -7.58
C GLY A 140 60.59 -19.73 -8.71
N ALA A 141 61.62 -19.14 -9.30
CA ALA A 141 61.50 -18.28 -10.48
C ALA A 141 60.99 -19.08 -11.69
N SER A 142 59.87 -18.66 -12.27
CA SER A 142 59.56 -18.90 -13.68
C SER A 142 58.78 -17.72 -14.24
N ARG A 143 59.47 -16.95 -15.07
CA ARG A 143 58.96 -15.80 -15.82
C ARG A 143 58.10 -16.35 -16.97
N ALA A 144 56.82 -16.53 -16.72
CA ALA A 144 55.83 -16.79 -17.76
C ALA A 144 55.35 -15.45 -18.34
N GLU A 145 55.48 -15.32 -19.66
CA GLU A 145 54.94 -14.20 -20.44
C GLU A 145 53.42 -14.08 -20.26
N PRO A 146 52.86 -12.87 -20.11
CA PRO A 146 51.41 -12.72 -20.08
C PRO A 146 50.86 -12.95 -21.48
N SER A 147 50.18 -14.09 -21.67
CA SER A 147 49.38 -14.34 -22.86
C SER A 147 48.31 -13.25 -22.99
N ARG A 148 48.50 -12.34 -23.95
CA ARG A 148 47.44 -11.50 -24.50
C ARG A 148 46.40 -12.42 -25.14
N GLY A 149 45.27 -12.63 -24.48
CA GLY A 149 44.24 -13.51 -25.04
C GLY A 149 43.10 -13.89 -24.11
N ALA A 150 42.49 -12.92 -23.42
CA ALA A 150 41.11 -13.02 -22.98
C ALA A 150 40.59 -11.59 -22.77
N THR A 151 39.76 -11.10 -23.68
CA THR A 151 38.88 -9.97 -23.36
C THR A 151 38.08 -10.36 -22.12
N PRO A 152 38.20 -9.64 -20.99
CA PRO A 152 37.39 -9.97 -19.82
C PRO A 152 35.92 -9.85 -20.22
N ILE A 153 35.15 -10.89 -19.93
CA ILE A 153 33.69 -10.85 -19.92
C ILE A 153 33.33 -9.56 -19.17
N SER A 154 32.55 -8.67 -19.81
CA SER A 154 32.17 -7.38 -19.25
C SER A 154 31.29 -7.61 -18.03
N ALA A 155 31.92 -7.92 -16.90
CA ALA A 155 31.28 -8.11 -15.61
C ALA A 155 30.60 -6.78 -15.25
N LEU A 156 29.31 -6.85 -14.92
CA LEU A 156 28.58 -5.68 -14.46
C LEU A 156 29.21 -5.23 -13.14
N ASP A 157 29.63 -3.97 -13.08
CA ASP A 157 30.14 -3.32 -11.87
C ASP A 157 28.98 -2.68 -11.08
N LEU A 158 29.05 -2.74 -9.76
CA LEU A 158 28.12 -2.05 -8.87
C LEU A 158 28.07 -0.54 -9.13
N ALA A 159 29.21 0.07 -9.50
CA ALA A 159 29.25 1.49 -9.83
C ALA A 159 28.28 1.84 -10.97
N VAL A 160 28.23 0.99 -12.01
CA VAL A 160 27.31 1.15 -13.15
C VAL A 160 25.86 1.13 -12.69
N LEU A 161 25.48 0.18 -11.83
CA LEU A 161 24.11 0.11 -11.29
C LEU A 161 23.74 1.30 -10.40
N ARG A 162 24.70 1.80 -9.60
CA ARG A 162 24.49 2.96 -8.73
C ARG A 162 24.29 4.25 -9.52
N GLU A 163 25.02 4.39 -10.61
CA GLU A 163 25.02 5.59 -11.45
C GLU A 163 24.01 5.54 -12.60
N GLU A 164 23.31 4.40 -12.77
CA GLU A 164 22.36 4.18 -13.86
C GLU A 164 21.27 5.27 -13.92
N PRO A 165 21.24 6.11 -14.99
CA PRO A 165 20.34 7.27 -15.07
C PRO A 165 18.86 6.90 -14.98
N THR A 166 18.47 5.78 -15.58
CA THR A 166 17.08 5.29 -15.53
C THR A 166 16.63 5.03 -14.09
N LEU A 167 17.50 4.43 -13.26
CA LEU A 167 17.20 4.18 -11.85
C LEU A 167 17.17 5.48 -11.03
N GLN A 168 18.09 6.40 -11.30
CA GLN A 168 18.13 7.70 -10.62
C GLN A 168 16.88 8.53 -10.89
N GLN A 169 16.41 8.54 -12.14
CA GLN A 169 15.18 9.24 -12.50
C GLN A 169 13.97 8.56 -11.85
N ALA A 170 13.88 7.24 -11.95
CA ALA A 170 12.79 6.46 -11.37
C ALA A 170 12.63 6.68 -9.85
N ARG A 171 13.74 6.78 -9.10
CA ARG A 171 13.72 7.10 -7.66
C ARG A 171 13.11 8.45 -7.31
N LYS A 172 13.09 9.39 -8.24
CA LYS A 172 12.55 10.74 -8.01
C LYS A 172 11.08 10.83 -8.36
N VAL A 173 10.66 10.12 -9.41
CA VAL A 173 9.35 10.38 -10.04
C VAL A 173 8.36 9.23 -9.97
N LEU A 174 8.78 8.00 -9.65
CA LEU A 174 7.84 6.87 -9.55
C LEU A 174 7.17 6.80 -8.16
N PRO A 175 6.02 6.10 -8.05
CA PRO A 175 5.37 5.85 -6.77
C PRO A 175 6.32 5.28 -5.72
N TYR A 176 6.12 5.71 -4.47
CA TYR A 176 7.02 5.43 -3.36
C TYR A 176 7.47 3.96 -3.24
N PRO A 177 6.58 2.95 -3.34
CA PRO A 177 7.01 1.55 -3.29
C PRO A 177 8.09 1.20 -4.32
N ILE A 178 7.91 1.66 -5.57
CA ILE A 178 8.85 1.39 -6.66
C ILE A 178 10.14 2.16 -6.41
N ALA A 179 10.05 3.47 -6.21
CA ALA A 179 11.21 4.33 -6.00
C ALA A 179 12.06 3.86 -4.81
N ARG A 180 11.42 3.46 -3.70
CA ARG A 180 12.07 2.92 -2.51
C ARG A 180 12.77 1.59 -2.79
N SER A 181 12.14 0.69 -3.54
CA SER A 181 12.79 -0.58 -3.92
C SER A 181 14.01 -0.37 -4.82
N ILE A 182 13.96 0.59 -5.75
CA ILE A 182 15.10 0.95 -6.61
C ILE A 182 16.25 1.56 -5.80
N ARG A 183 15.94 2.36 -4.77
CA ARG A 183 16.97 2.84 -3.83
C ARG A 183 17.75 1.68 -3.21
N GLY A 184 17.12 0.55 -2.91
CA GLY A 184 17.78 -0.66 -2.40
C GLY A 184 18.88 -1.17 -3.33
N ILE A 185 18.65 -1.16 -4.66
CA ILE A 185 19.65 -1.54 -5.66
C ILE A 185 20.88 -0.62 -5.57
N GLN A 186 20.66 0.69 -5.51
CA GLN A 186 21.74 1.67 -5.48
C GLN A 186 22.48 1.73 -4.13
N GLN A 187 21.85 1.21 -3.07
CA GLN A 187 22.46 1.10 -1.74
C GLN A 187 23.09 -0.28 -1.49
N SER A 188 23.07 -1.18 -2.48
CA SER A 188 23.56 -2.54 -2.30
C SER A 188 25.05 -2.57 -1.97
N GLY A 189 25.42 -3.40 -0.99
CA GLY A 189 26.79 -3.52 -0.50
C GLY A 189 27.71 -4.31 -1.44
N ASP A 190 27.17 -5.34 -2.07
CA ASP A 190 27.88 -6.20 -3.04
C ASP A 190 26.97 -6.62 -4.22
N LEU A 191 27.50 -7.40 -5.16
CA LEU A 191 26.77 -7.82 -6.37
C LEU A 191 25.64 -8.80 -6.07
N LYS A 192 25.77 -9.60 -5.00
CA LYS A 192 24.71 -10.53 -4.59
C LYS A 192 23.53 -9.78 -3.99
N ASP A 193 23.80 -8.80 -3.14
CA ASP A 193 22.79 -7.88 -2.59
C ASP A 193 22.12 -7.08 -3.72
N ALA A 194 22.90 -6.59 -4.69
CA ALA A 194 22.35 -5.91 -5.87
C ALA A 194 21.43 -6.83 -6.69
N TYR A 195 21.80 -8.09 -6.88
CA TYR A 195 20.96 -9.09 -7.53
C TYR A 195 19.63 -9.29 -6.80
N GLU A 196 19.66 -9.52 -5.48
CA GLU A 196 18.44 -9.69 -4.68
C GLU A 196 17.55 -8.43 -4.73
N ASN A 197 18.15 -7.24 -4.64
CA ASN A 197 17.43 -5.98 -4.72
C ASN A 197 16.82 -5.71 -6.11
N VAL A 198 17.48 -6.12 -7.21
CA VAL A 198 16.90 -6.03 -8.56
C VAL A 198 15.66 -6.91 -8.68
N LEU A 199 15.71 -8.16 -8.18
CA LEU A 199 14.56 -9.06 -8.21
C LEU A 199 13.40 -8.49 -7.37
N ARG A 200 13.71 -7.95 -6.19
CA ARG A 200 12.72 -7.32 -5.31
C ARG A 200 12.09 -6.07 -5.91
N ALA A 201 12.88 -5.24 -6.59
CA ALA A 201 12.37 -4.06 -7.27
C ALA A 201 11.48 -4.43 -8.45
N ALA A 202 11.83 -5.47 -9.21
CA ALA A 202 11.00 -6.00 -10.28
C ALA A 202 9.67 -6.59 -9.77
N GLU A 203 9.69 -7.32 -8.64
CA GLU A 203 8.47 -7.81 -7.97
C GLU A 203 7.59 -6.63 -7.52
N THR A 204 8.21 -5.60 -6.93
CA THR A 204 7.51 -4.40 -6.45
C THR A 204 6.85 -3.64 -7.60
N LEU A 205 7.58 -3.42 -8.70
CA LEU A 205 7.06 -2.79 -9.91
C LEU A 205 5.87 -3.58 -10.48
N SER A 206 6.01 -4.89 -10.59
CA SER A 206 4.93 -5.77 -11.07
C SER A 206 3.70 -5.74 -10.17
N THR A 207 3.91 -5.73 -8.85
CA THR A 207 2.83 -5.65 -7.86
C THR A 207 2.09 -4.33 -7.97
N VAL A 208 2.80 -3.20 -8.07
CA VAL A 208 2.19 -1.88 -8.25
C VAL A 208 1.40 -1.80 -9.56
N LEU A 209 1.96 -2.28 -10.67
CA LEU A 209 1.26 -2.34 -11.96
C LEU A 209 0.00 -3.21 -11.87
N GLY A 210 0.08 -4.36 -11.21
CA GLY A 210 -1.06 -5.26 -11.00
C GLY A 210 -2.15 -4.64 -10.13
N ILE A 211 -1.78 -3.94 -9.07
CA ILE A 211 -2.70 -3.18 -8.20
C ILE A 211 -3.42 -2.11 -9.01
N VAL A 212 -2.67 -1.25 -9.72
CA VAL A 212 -3.23 -0.17 -10.53
C VAL A 212 -4.18 -0.71 -11.60
N SER A 213 -3.78 -1.79 -12.27
CA SER A 213 -4.64 -2.51 -13.23
C SER A 213 -5.93 -3.01 -12.61
N THR A 214 -5.85 -3.61 -11.42
CA THR A 214 -7.00 -4.20 -10.71
C THR A 214 -7.97 -3.13 -10.24
N ILE A 215 -7.47 -2.03 -9.68
CA ILE A 215 -8.30 -0.91 -9.23
C ILE A 215 -9.00 -0.24 -10.41
N TRP A 216 -8.26 0.00 -11.50
CA TRP A 216 -8.86 0.50 -12.73
C TRP A 216 -9.96 -0.44 -13.24
N ALA A 217 -9.68 -1.74 -13.31
CA ALA A 217 -10.66 -2.71 -13.76
C ALA A 217 -11.91 -2.75 -12.87
N ARG A 218 -11.73 -2.65 -11.55
CA ARG A 218 -12.85 -2.55 -10.59
C ARG A 218 -13.69 -1.30 -10.84
N GLN A 219 -13.07 -0.13 -11.00
CA GLN A 219 -13.76 1.13 -11.25
C GLN A 219 -14.61 1.10 -12.52
N HIS A 220 -14.07 0.50 -13.59
CA HIS A 220 -14.74 0.41 -14.89
C HIS A 220 -15.48 -0.91 -15.12
N GLN A 221 -15.63 -1.73 -14.08
CA GLN A 221 -16.33 -3.02 -14.10
C GLN A 221 -15.81 -4.00 -15.18
N VAL A 222 -14.53 -3.90 -15.52
CA VAL A 222 -13.83 -4.77 -16.46
C VAL A 222 -13.58 -6.14 -15.82
N ARG A 223 -13.70 -7.19 -16.64
CA ARG A 223 -13.47 -8.58 -16.24
C ARG A 223 -12.49 -9.27 -17.17
N THR A 224 -11.59 -10.03 -16.57
CA THR A 224 -10.73 -10.98 -17.28
C THR A 224 -10.59 -12.25 -16.43
N PRO A 225 -10.32 -13.41 -17.05
CA PRO A 225 -10.04 -14.64 -16.31
C PRO A 225 -8.88 -14.47 -15.30
N GLU A 226 -7.90 -13.64 -15.63
CA GLU A 226 -6.77 -13.32 -14.76
C GLU A 226 -7.19 -12.55 -13.50
N LEU A 227 -8.17 -11.64 -13.59
CA LEU A 227 -8.74 -10.99 -12.41
C LEU A 227 -9.50 -11.98 -11.52
N ASP A 228 -10.26 -12.91 -12.10
CA ASP A 228 -10.93 -13.95 -11.33
C ASP A 228 -9.92 -14.90 -10.65
N ASN A 229 -8.79 -15.17 -11.31
CA ASN A 229 -7.70 -15.96 -10.73
C ASN A 229 -6.99 -15.18 -9.61
N LEU A 230 -6.76 -13.88 -9.77
CA LEU A 230 -6.27 -13.00 -8.69
C LEU A 230 -7.22 -13.06 -7.47
N GLN A 231 -8.53 -12.93 -7.70
CA GLN A 231 -9.53 -13.01 -6.63
C GLN A 231 -9.46 -14.33 -5.85
N LYS A 232 -9.31 -15.46 -6.55
CA LYS A 232 -9.14 -16.78 -5.92
C LYS A 232 -7.79 -16.90 -5.19
N GLY A 233 -6.74 -16.25 -5.72
CA GLY A 233 -5.40 -16.26 -5.16
C GLY A 233 -5.32 -15.72 -3.73
N PHE A 234 -6.17 -14.74 -3.37
CA PHE A 234 -6.25 -14.22 -2.00
C PHE A 234 -6.53 -15.31 -0.95
N ALA A 235 -7.17 -16.42 -1.29
CA ALA A 235 -7.40 -17.51 -0.34
C ALA A 235 -6.12 -18.22 0.13
N ARG A 236 -5.03 -18.13 -0.65
CA ARG A 236 -3.77 -18.85 -0.40
C ARG A 236 -2.54 -17.95 -0.26
N GLY A 237 -2.58 -16.74 -0.80
CA GLY A 237 -1.39 -15.92 -1.02
C GLY A 237 -1.27 -15.55 -2.48
N LEU A 238 -1.16 -14.26 -2.74
CA LEU A 238 -0.82 -13.78 -4.07
C LEU A 238 0.67 -14.03 -4.32
N THR A 239 0.95 -14.49 -5.53
CA THR A 239 2.33 -14.61 -6.01
C THR A 239 2.61 -13.51 -7.01
N TRP A 240 3.88 -13.22 -7.25
CA TRP A 240 4.29 -12.28 -8.31
C TRP A 240 3.64 -12.62 -9.66
N GLY A 241 3.52 -13.90 -10.02
CA GLY A 241 2.85 -14.34 -11.24
C GLY A 241 1.40 -13.85 -11.37
N HIS A 242 0.62 -13.84 -10.28
CA HIS A 242 -0.77 -13.38 -10.31
C HIS A 242 -0.87 -11.91 -10.73
N TRP A 243 0.02 -11.06 -10.20
CA TRP A 243 0.03 -9.63 -10.55
C TRP A 243 0.40 -9.40 -12.01
N LEU A 244 1.43 -10.10 -12.52
CA LEU A 244 1.83 -9.97 -13.92
C LEU A 244 0.78 -10.51 -14.91
N ASP A 245 0.08 -11.59 -14.56
CA ASP A 245 -1.00 -12.11 -15.40
C ASP A 245 -2.14 -11.09 -15.53
N VAL A 246 -2.48 -10.38 -14.44
CA VAL A 246 -3.44 -9.27 -14.50
C VAL A 246 -2.94 -8.16 -15.42
N VAL A 247 -1.70 -7.71 -15.26
CA VAL A 247 -1.08 -6.66 -16.11
C VAL A 247 -1.15 -7.06 -17.58
N ARG A 248 -0.79 -8.30 -17.92
CA ARG A 248 -0.88 -8.84 -19.29
C ARG A 248 -2.30 -8.79 -19.83
N SER A 249 -3.28 -9.17 -19.01
CA SER A 249 -4.69 -9.24 -19.44
C SER A 249 -5.28 -7.87 -19.79
N MET A 250 -4.65 -6.77 -19.32
CA MET A 250 -5.11 -5.41 -19.59
C MET A 250 -4.70 -4.85 -20.95
N ASP A 251 -3.73 -5.43 -21.66
CA ASP A 251 -3.17 -4.90 -22.92
C ASP A 251 -4.27 -4.52 -23.93
N ARG A 252 -5.03 -5.51 -24.40
CA ARG A 252 -6.13 -5.28 -25.36
C ARG A 252 -7.31 -4.51 -24.77
N VAL A 253 -7.56 -4.71 -23.48
CA VAL A 253 -8.71 -4.11 -22.80
C VAL A 253 -8.52 -2.60 -22.70
N MET A 254 -7.39 -2.14 -22.17
CA MET A 254 -7.08 -0.72 -22.07
C MET A 254 -6.82 -0.09 -23.44
N ALA A 255 -6.26 -0.81 -24.42
CA ALA A 255 -6.08 -0.28 -25.77
C ALA A 255 -7.39 0.14 -26.47
N THR A 256 -8.54 -0.40 -26.03
CA THR A 256 -9.86 -0.13 -26.63
C THR A 256 -10.81 0.62 -25.69
N HIS A 257 -10.44 0.82 -24.42
CA HIS A 257 -11.29 1.45 -23.43
C HIS A 257 -11.15 2.98 -23.48
N PRO A 258 -12.26 3.76 -23.46
CA PRO A 258 -12.21 5.22 -23.54
C PRO A 258 -11.49 5.86 -22.34
N SER A 259 -11.57 5.20 -21.19
CA SER A 259 -10.97 5.62 -19.92
C SER A 259 -9.68 4.89 -19.58
N ALA A 260 -8.88 4.52 -20.58
CA ALA A 260 -7.62 3.85 -20.35
C ALA A 260 -6.66 4.72 -19.51
N LEU A 261 -5.87 4.09 -18.64
CA LEU A 261 -4.83 4.80 -17.91
C LEU A 261 -3.79 5.37 -18.87
N ILE A 262 -3.38 6.62 -18.65
CA ILE A 262 -2.43 7.29 -19.53
C ILE A 262 -1.11 6.51 -19.59
N GLY A 263 -0.60 6.34 -20.81
CA GLY A 263 0.66 5.65 -21.10
C GLY A 263 0.64 4.13 -20.92
N MET A 264 -0.30 3.58 -20.16
CA MET A 264 -0.36 2.13 -19.91
C MET A 264 -0.60 1.29 -21.16
N PRO A 265 -1.54 1.61 -22.07
CA PRO A 265 -1.68 0.88 -23.35
C PRO A 265 -0.38 0.86 -24.17
N ASP A 266 0.32 1.99 -24.25
CA ASP A 266 1.57 2.08 -25.00
C ASP A 266 2.71 1.29 -24.34
N ALA A 267 2.74 1.25 -23.00
CA ALA A 267 3.71 0.48 -22.23
C ALA A 267 3.50 -1.04 -22.35
N LEU A 268 2.23 -1.48 -22.43
CA LEU A 268 1.86 -2.90 -22.57
C LEU A 268 2.01 -3.42 -24.00
N LYS A 269 1.97 -2.54 -24.99
CA LYS A 269 2.10 -2.89 -26.41
C LYS A 269 3.40 -3.67 -26.66
N LEU A 270 3.25 -4.88 -27.18
CA LEU A 270 4.38 -5.71 -27.61
C LEU A 270 5.17 -5.02 -28.73
N LYS A 271 6.48 -4.91 -28.53
CA LYS A 271 7.44 -4.40 -29.50
C LYS A 271 8.08 -5.56 -30.27
N LYS A 272 8.81 -5.23 -31.35
CA LYS A 272 9.54 -6.24 -32.13
C LYS A 272 10.47 -7.05 -31.22
N GLY A 273 10.54 -8.35 -31.45
CA GLY A 273 11.37 -9.28 -30.66
C GLY A 273 10.75 -9.73 -29.34
N ASN A 274 9.42 -9.66 -29.18
CA ASN A 274 8.70 -10.02 -27.95
C ASN A 274 9.20 -9.25 -26.71
N THR A 275 9.57 -7.99 -26.92
CA THR A 275 9.92 -7.05 -25.84
C THR A 275 8.72 -6.18 -25.48
N GLY A 276 8.67 -5.65 -24.27
CA GLY A 276 7.52 -4.92 -23.73
C GLY A 276 7.50 -5.02 -22.21
N LEU A 277 6.70 -4.18 -21.54
CA LEU A 277 6.70 -4.08 -20.08
C LEU A 277 6.50 -5.44 -19.39
N GLU A 278 5.49 -6.20 -19.82
CA GLU A 278 5.21 -7.52 -19.22
C GLU A 278 6.25 -8.60 -19.58
N PRO A 279 6.65 -8.78 -20.86
CA PRO A 279 7.71 -9.74 -21.19
C PRO A 279 9.04 -9.43 -20.51
N ASP A 280 9.40 -8.16 -20.38
CA ASP A 280 10.63 -7.74 -19.72
C ASP A 280 10.59 -8.05 -18.21
N LEU A 281 9.43 -7.92 -17.55
CA LEU A 281 9.25 -8.31 -16.14
C LEU A 281 9.18 -9.83 -15.93
N ARG A 282 8.84 -10.63 -16.95
CA ARG A 282 8.88 -12.10 -16.84
C ARG A 282 10.30 -12.65 -16.69
N ARG A 283 11.33 -11.93 -17.17
CA ARG A 283 12.73 -12.37 -17.01
C ARG A 283 13.15 -12.41 -15.53
N PRO A 284 13.06 -11.33 -14.74
CA PRO A 284 13.37 -11.37 -13.32
C PRO A 284 12.40 -12.27 -12.52
N LEU A 285 11.14 -12.44 -12.93
CA LEU A 285 10.26 -13.45 -12.33
C LEU A 285 10.82 -14.87 -12.47
N LYS A 286 11.26 -15.25 -13.68
CA LYS A 286 11.86 -16.57 -13.92
C LYS A 286 13.11 -16.76 -13.06
N GLU A 287 13.92 -15.73 -12.94
CA GLU A 287 15.13 -15.74 -12.13
C GLU A 287 14.81 -15.88 -10.62
N CYS A 288 13.82 -15.15 -10.12
CA CYS A 288 13.36 -15.26 -8.74
C CYS A 288 12.83 -16.67 -8.41
N ASN A 289 12.12 -17.30 -9.34
CA ASN A 289 11.68 -18.69 -9.17
C ASN A 289 12.87 -19.65 -9.12
N GLN A 290 13.91 -19.46 -9.95
CA GLN A 290 15.13 -20.26 -9.88
C GLN A 290 15.83 -20.09 -8.52
N TRP A 291 15.95 -18.84 -8.05
CA TRP A 291 16.52 -18.53 -6.75
C TRP A 291 15.76 -19.21 -5.61
N ALA A 292 14.42 -19.12 -5.61
CA ALA A 292 13.56 -19.76 -4.61
C ALA A 292 13.69 -21.30 -4.59
N HIS A 293 14.12 -21.91 -5.70
CA HIS A 293 14.42 -23.34 -5.81
C HIS A 293 15.90 -23.68 -5.58
N GLY A 294 16.67 -22.77 -4.97
CA GLY A 294 18.06 -22.99 -4.56
C GLY A 294 19.11 -22.78 -5.65
N ALA A 295 18.72 -22.22 -6.81
CA ALA A 295 19.59 -21.95 -7.95
C ALA A 295 19.98 -20.45 -8.06
N GLY A 296 20.06 -19.74 -6.93
CA GLY A 296 20.59 -18.37 -6.90
C GLY A 296 22.12 -18.32 -6.96
N PRO A 297 22.69 -17.12 -7.23
CA PRO A 297 24.12 -16.96 -7.34
C PRO A 297 24.84 -17.29 -6.02
N ARG A 298 25.89 -18.11 -6.12
CA ARG A 298 26.67 -18.58 -4.97
C ARG A 298 27.73 -17.59 -4.54
N ASN A 299 28.19 -16.74 -5.47
CA ASN A 299 29.24 -15.76 -5.27
C ASN A 299 29.02 -14.53 -6.17
N ASN A 300 29.84 -13.50 -5.98
CA ASN A 300 29.74 -12.24 -6.71
C ASN A 300 30.01 -12.36 -8.22
N LEU A 301 30.81 -13.34 -8.65
CA LEU A 301 31.06 -13.57 -10.08
C LEU A 301 29.78 -14.08 -10.76
N GLU A 302 29.16 -15.12 -10.19
CA GLU A 302 27.88 -15.64 -10.69
C GLU A 302 26.78 -14.57 -10.59
N ALA A 303 26.76 -13.77 -9.53
CA ALA A 303 25.83 -12.65 -9.41
C ALA A 303 26.01 -11.62 -10.54
N SER A 304 27.26 -11.28 -10.90
CA SER A 304 27.57 -10.38 -12.02
C SER A 304 27.04 -10.92 -13.35
N GLU A 305 27.25 -12.21 -13.63
CA GLU A 305 26.78 -12.88 -14.84
C GLU A 305 25.24 -12.86 -14.92
N ARG A 306 24.56 -13.18 -13.82
CA ARG A 306 23.10 -13.16 -13.74
C ARG A 306 22.53 -11.75 -13.85
N LEU A 307 23.18 -10.77 -13.21
CA LEU A 307 22.80 -9.36 -13.30
C LEU A 307 22.90 -8.85 -14.74
N ALA A 308 23.93 -9.24 -15.49
CA ALA A 308 24.08 -8.85 -16.89
C ALA A 308 22.88 -9.32 -17.77
N GLU A 309 22.20 -10.40 -17.39
CA GLU A 309 21.01 -10.90 -18.10
C GLU A 309 19.70 -10.26 -17.62
N VAL A 310 19.62 -9.88 -16.34
CA VAL A 310 18.36 -9.45 -15.69
C VAL A 310 18.21 -7.93 -15.66
N VAL A 311 19.30 -7.18 -15.54
CA VAL A 311 19.28 -5.72 -15.45
C VAL A 311 18.75 -5.07 -16.73
N PRO A 312 19.20 -5.43 -17.95
CA PRO A 312 18.70 -4.79 -19.16
C PRO A 312 17.17 -4.88 -19.37
N PRO A 313 16.50 -6.05 -19.23
CA PRO A 313 15.05 -6.09 -19.28
C PRO A 313 14.40 -5.34 -18.11
N PHE A 314 14.95 -5.40 -16.90
CA PHE A 314 14.42 -4.64 -15.78
C PHE A 314 14.45 -3.12 -16.05
N LEU A 315 15.55 -2.56 -16.58
CA LEU A 315 15.64 -1.14 -16.92
C LEU A 315 14.61 -0.73 -17.98
N ARG A 316 14.42 -1.54 -19.03
CA ARG A 316 13.36 -1.29 -20.02
C ARG A 316 11.96 -1.31 -19.41
N ALA A 317 11.72 -2.20 -18.44
CA ALA A 317 10.46 -2.23 -17.71
C ALA A 317 10.27 -0.98 -16.84
N VAL A 318 11.32 -0.49 -16.17
CA VAL A 318 11.30 0.77 -15.40
C VAL A 318 11.00 1.97 -16.31
N GLU A 319 11.65 2.05 -17.48
CA GLU A 319 11.40 3.09 -18.48
C GLU A 319 9.97 3.03 -19.01
N ALA A 320 9.50 1.83 -19.36
CA ALA A 320 8.13 1.63 -19.84
C ALA A 320 7.09 1.97 -18.76
N ALA A 321 7.41 1.82 -17.48
CA ALA A 321 6.56 2.22 -16.36
C ALA A 321 6.63 3.72 -16.02
N GLY A 322 7.39 4.52 -16.78
CA GLY A 322 7.56 5.96 -16.57
C GLY A 322 6.24 6.75 -16.58
N PHE A 323 5.20 6.24 -17.23
CA PHE A 323 3.86 6.85 -17.24
C PHE A 323 3.24 6.98 -15.83
N LEU A 324 3.69 6.18 -14.86
CA LEU A 324 3.23 6.30 -13.47
C LEU A 324 3.67 7.62 -12.80
N ALA A 325 4.67 8.32 -13.36
CA ALA A 325 5.08 9.64 -12.88
C ALA A 325 3.98 10.69 -13.05
N ASP A 326 3.10 10.52 -14.04
CA ASP A 326 2.00 11.45 -14.31
C ASP A 326 0.72 11.11 -13.52
N MET A 327 0.74 10.04 -12.72
CA MET A 327 -0.39 9.59 -11.90
C MET A 327 0.03 9.41 -10.43
N PRO A 328 0.16 10.52 -9.68
CA PRO A 328 0.71 10.48 -8.34
C PRO A 328 -0.20 9.73 -7.36
N TRP A 329 0.43 9.07 -6.38
CA TRP A 329 -0.27 8.44 -5.26
C TRP A 329 -0.50 9.47 -4.16
N LEU A 330 -1.74 9.63 -3.72
CA LEU A 330 -2.14 10.60 -2.70
C LEU A 330 -2.70 9.88 -1.49
N LEU A 331 -2.08 10.06 -0.33
CA LEU A 331 -2.64 9.68 0.96
C LEU A 331 -3.45 10.84 1.52
N VAL A 332 -4.78 10.73 1.54
CA VAL A 332 -5.67 11.80 1.99
C VAL A 332 -5.71 11.87 3.51
N HIS A 333 -5.56 13.07 4.08
CA HIS A 333 -5.58 13.31 5.51
C HIS A 333 -6.82 14.06 5.99
N ASP A 334 -7.30 15.02 5.20
CA ASP A 334 -8.39 15.92 5.59
C ASP A 334 -9.14 16.38 4.34
N VAL A 335 -10.47 16.48 4.45
CA VAL A 335 -11.35 16.85 3.35
C VAL A 335 -12.37 17.88 3.83
N LYS A 336 -12.30 19.09 3.27
CA LYS A 336 -13.17 20.22 3.64
C LYS A 336 -14.08 20.61 2.51
N PHE A 337 -15.38 20.59 2.75
CA PHE A 337 -16.36 21.10 1.79
C PHE A 337 -16.30 22.62 1.70
N ARG A 338 -16.08 23.14 0.50
CA ARG A 338 -16.07 24.56 0.19
C ARG A 338 -17.44 24.96 -0.35
N ARG A 339 -18.30 25.41 0.58
CA ARG A 339 -19.73 25.67 0.30
C ARG A 339 -19.98 26.65 -0.84
N ARG A 340 -19.11 27.65 -1.03
CA ARG A 340 -19.28 28.67 -2.07
C ARG A 340 -18.96 28.12 -3.46
N GLU A 341 -17.91 27.33 -3.56
CA GLU A 341 -17.41 26.73 -4.80
C GLU A 341 -18.16 25.44 -5.15
N GLY A 342 -18.79 24.78 -4.16
CA GLY A 342 -19.53 23.54 -4.35
C GLY A 342 -18.63 22.31 -4.49
N ASP A 343 -17.37 22.41 -4.08
CA ASP A 343 -16.38 21.35 -4.20
C ASP A 343 -15.65 21.09 -2.87
N PHE A 344 -14.61 20.25 -2.88
CA PHE A 344 -13.86 19.85 -1.69
C PHE A 344 -12.40 20.27 -1.81
N LEU A 345 -11.88 20.92 -0.77
CA LEU A 345 -10.44 21.10 -0.57
C LEU A 345 -9.90 19.86 0.14
N ILE A 346 -9.01 19.15 -0.54
CA ILE A 346 -8.35 17.94 -0.04
C ILE A 346 -6.93 18.31 0.37
N SER A 347 -6.56 17.86 1.56
CA SER A 347 -5.21 17.90 2.09
C SER A 347 -4.67 16.47 2.11
N ALA A 348 -3.55 16.25 1.42
CA ALA A 348 -3.00 14.92 1.20
C ALA A 348 -1.46 14.94 1.27
N SER A 349 -0.88 13.75 1.36
CA SER A 349 0.56 13.51 1.16
C SER A 349 0.78 12.81 -0.17
N GLU A 350 1.72 13.30 -0.96
CA GLU A 350 2.13 12.72 -2.23
C GLU A 350 3.18 11.62 -2.00
N ALA A 351 2.76 10.37 -2.14
CA ALA A 351 3.58 9.19 -1.92
C ALA A 351 4.39 8.83 -3.18
N MET A 352 5.24 9.76 -3.59
CA MET A 352 6.13 9.67 -4.75
C MET A 352 7.59 9.79 -4.30
N GLY A 353 8.51 9.25 -5.10
CA GLY A 353 9.93 9.25 -4.78
C GLY A 353 10.30 8.29 -3.64
N ASP A 354 11.58 8.20 -3.29
CA ASP A 354 12.10 7.17 -2.38
C ASP A 354 12.15 7.59 -0.90
N HIS A 355 11.67 8.80 -0.57
CA HIS A 355 11.68 9.35 0.77
C HIS A 355 10.45 8.86 1.57
N PRO A 356 10.63 8.37 2.81
CA PRO A 356 9.51 7.86 3.62
C PRO A 356 8.59 8.97 4.15
N ASP A 357 9.10 10.20 4.30
CA ASP A 357 8.28 11.36 4.61
C ASP A 357 7.78 11.98 3.31
N PHE A 358 6.49 11.85 3.06
CA PHE A 358 5.82 12.31 1.85
C PHE A 358 5.58 13.81 1.84
N GLU A 359 5.74 14.42 0.67
CA GLU A 359 5.48 15.85 0.48
C GLU A 359 3.99 16.16 0.68
N HIS A 360 3.70 17.29 1.32
CA HIS A 360 2.32 17.72 1.53
C HIS A 360 1.77 18.41 0.28
N ARG A 361 0.53 18.09 -0.07
CA ARG A 361 -0.17 18.67 -1.22
C ARG A 361 -1.61 19.00 -0.87
N SER A 362 -2.10 20.11 -1.41
CA SER A 362 -3.51 20.48 -1.37
C SER A 362 -4.07 20.56 -2.78
N LEU A 363 -5.28 20.05 -2.99
CA LEU A 363 -5.96 20.08 -4.29
C LEU A 363 -7.47 20.22 -4.11
N ASN A 364 -8.14 20.70 -5.15
CA ASN A 364 -9.61 20.77 -5.18
C ASN A 364 -10.15 19.54 -5.91
N SER A 365 -11.23 18.97 -5.42
CA SER A 365 -11.94 17.87 -6.08
C SER A 365 -13.44 18.14 -6.10
N PRO A 366 -14.13 17.84 -7.23
CA PRO A 366 -15.58 17.90 -7.29
C PRO A 366 -16.26 16.84 -6.41
N THR A 367 -15.53 15.83 -5.94
CA THR A 367 -16.04 14.72 -5.13
C THR A 367 -15.29 14.61 -3.81
N ALA A 368 -16.00 14.21 -2.74
CA ALA A 368 -15.39 13.93 -1.46
C ALA A 368 -14.54 12.66 -1.55
N LEU A 369 -13.31 12.73 -1.05
CA LEU A 369 -12.44 11.57 -0.86
C LEU A 369 -12.50 11.11 0.60
N ALA A 370 -12.16 9.85 0.85
CA ALA A 370 -12.05 9.31 2.20
C ALA A 370 -10.69 9.64 2.82
N GLU A 371 -10.69 9.98 4.11
CA GLU A 371 -9.46 10.17 4.89
C GLU A 371 -8.77 8.81 5.17
N ASP A 372 -7.45 8.85 5.38
CA ASP A 372 -6.58 7.69 5.61
C ASP A 372 -6.59 6.65 4.46
N VAL A 373 -6.96 7.10 3.25
CA VAL A 373 -7.03 6.27 2.03
C VAL A 373 -6.01 6.76 0.99
N PHE A 374 -5.41 5.80 0.31
CA PHE A 374 -4.57 6.06 -0.85
C PHE A 374 -5.41 6.16 -2.12
N TYR A 375 -5.16 7.19 -2.92
CA TYR A 375 -5.74 7.37 -4.23
C TYR A 375 -4.65 7.45 -5.31
N LEU A 376 -4.88 6.84 -6.46
CA LEU A 376 -4.15 7.13 -7.69
C LEU A 376 -4.83 8.30 -8.38
N GLN A 377 -4.14 9.44 -8.50
CA GLN A 377 -4.68 10.59 -9.21
C GLN A 377 -4.56 10.35 -10.72
N THR A 378 -5.69 10.30 -11.41
CA THR A 378 -5.74 10.26 -12.88
C THR A 378 -6.39 11.54 -13.42
N PRO A 379 -6.32 11.80 -14.73
CA PRO A 379 -7.03 12.94 -15.32
C PRO A 379 -8.55 12.83 -15.28
N GLU A 380 -9.09 11.62 -15.18
CA GLU A 380 -10.55 11.40 -15.02
C GLU A 380 -11.01 11.52 -13.57
N GLY A 381 -10.08 11.46 -12.62
CA GLY A 381 -10.38 11.52 -11.20
C GLY A 381 -9.46 10.65 -10.34
N ALA A 382 -9.71 10.67 -9.05
CA ALA A 382 -8.98 9.86 -8.09
C ALA A 382 -9.53 8.42 -8.07
N LEU A 383 -8.66 7.43 -8.24
CA LEU A 383 -9.01 6.01 -8.10
C LEU A 383 -8.62 5.52 -6.71
N ASP A 384 -9.58 4.99 -5.95
CA ASP A 384 -9.36 4.46 -4.59
C ASP A 384 -8.52 3.18 -4.64
N LEU A 385 -7.32 3.22 -4.06
CA LEU A 385 -6.42 2.07 -4.01
C LEU A 385 -6.79 1.05 -2.92
N THR A 386 -7.78 1.35 -2.08
CA THR A 386 -8.36 0.41 -1.09
C THR A 386 -9.20 -0.65 -1.80
N PRO A 387 -9.16 -1.92 -1.37
CA PRO A 387 -8.43 -2.48 -0.22
C PRO A 387 -7.01 -2.95 -0.56
N LEU A 388 -6.49 -2.66 -1.75
CA LEU A 388 -5.21 -3.22 -2.20
C LEU A 388 -4.00 -2.53 -1.61
N VAL A 389 -4.06 -1.22 -1.33
CA VAL A 389 -2.96 -0.45 -0.74
C VAL A 389 -3.47 0.33 0.46
N VAL A 390 -2.76 0.22 1.57
CA VAL A 390 -3.09 0.95 2.80
C VAL A 390 -1.84 1.40 3.54
N MET A 391 -1.97 2.47 4.34
CA MET A 391 -0.96 2.89 5.29
C MET A 391 -1.30 2.32 6.68
N ARG A 392 -0.43 1.49 7.26
CA ARG A 392 -0.66 0.85 8.57
C ARG A 392 0.56 0.89 9.47
N PRO A 393 0.40 0.97 10.81
CA PRO A 393 1.51 0.82 11.73
C PRO A 393 2.07 -0.60 11.66
N CYS A 394 3.36 -0.72 11.42
CA CYS A 394 4.09 -1.97 11.41
C CYS A 394 4.56 -2.30 12.84
N PRO A 395 4.15 -3.44 13.44
CA PRO A 395 4.52 -3.79 14.81
C PRO A 395 6.00 -4.14 14.95
N THR A 396 6.66 -4.54 13.86
CA THR A 396 8.09 -4.86 13.84
C THR A 396 8.95 -3.60 13.71
N CYS A 397 8.54 -2.66 12.87
CA CYS A 397 9.32 -1.44 12.60
C CYS A 397 8.94 -0.26 13.51
N HIS A 398 7.81 -0.34 14.22
CA HIS A 398 7.25 0.73 15.05
C HIS A 398 7.02 2.07 14.31
N GLN A 399 6.74 1.99 13.01
CA GLN A 399 6.44 3.13 12.14
C GLN A 399 5.28 2.79 11.19
N ARG A 400 4.66 3.80 10.56
CA ARG A 400 3.65 3.56 9.52
C ARG A 400 4.36 3.11 8.24
N GLU A 401 3.86 2.04 7.61
CA GLU A 401 4.38 1.52 6.34
C GLU A 401 3.24 1.39 5.32
N VAL A 402 3.60 1.61 4.05
CA VAL A 402 2.73 1.30 2.92
C VAL A 402 2.72 -0.21 2.75
N ALA A 403 1.53 -0.79 2.79
CA ALA A 403 1.32 -2.22 2.70
C ALA A 403 0.28 -2.54 1.63
N PHE A 404 0.37 -3.74 1.08
CA PHE A 404 -0.60 -4.25 0.11
C PHE A 404 -1.25 -5.55 0.56
N SER A 405 -2.46 -5.80 0.07
CA SER A 405 -3.22 -7.02 0.35
C SER A 405 -2.55 -8.24 -0.29
N ASP A 406 -2.17 -9.22 0.53
CA ASP A 406 -1.49 -10.45 0.11
C ASP A 406 -2.41 -11.67 0.16
N ARG A 407 -3.09 -11.89 1.29
CA ARG A 407 -4.05 -13.00 1.45
C ARG A 407 -5.12 -12.73 2.48
N LEU A 408 -6.20 -13.48 2.39
CA LEU A 408 -7.20 -13.62 3.43
C LEU A 408 -6.74 -14.71 4.40
N ASP A 409 -6.51 -14.33 5.65
CA ASP A 409 -6.38 -15.29 6.76
C ASP A 409 -7.78 -15.78 7.11
N GLY A 410 -7.95 -17.10 7.27
CA GLY A 410 -9.24 -17.79 7.46
C GLY A 410 -10.08 -17.33 8.67
N ARG A 411 -9.60 -16.32 9.40
CA ARG A 411 -10.27 -15.60 10.48
C ARG A 411 -10.95 -14.30 10.03
N GLN A 412 -11.28 -14.17 8.74
CA GLN A 412 -11.81 -12.93 8.15
C GLN A 412 -10.89 -11.72 8.36
N ARG A 413 -9.58 -11.94 8.24
CA ARG A 413 -8.58 -10.86 8.28
C ARG A 413 -7.81 -10.84 6.98
N VAL A 414 -7.36 -9.68 6.56
CA VAL A 414 -6.44 -9.53 5.46
C VAL A 414 -5.02 -9.51 6.02
N ALA A 415 -4.17 -10.43 5.56
CA ALA A 415 -2.74 -10.31 5.70
C ALA A 415 -2.23 -9.30 4.68
N LEU A 416 -1.60 -8.23 5.18
CA LEU A 416 -0.99 -7.18 4.39
C LEU A 416 0.52 -7.36 4.41
N LYS A 417 1.20 -7.23 3.26
CA LYS A 417 2.67 -7.26 3.18
C LYS A 417 3.18 -5.84 2.98
N THR A 418 4.16 -5.41 3.77
CA THR A 418 4.75 -4.07 3.62
C THR A 418 5.71 -4.03 2.44
N PHE A 419 5.70 -2.94 1.67
CA PHE A 419 6.58 -2.83 0.49
C PHE A 419 8.06 -2.73 0.88
N ASP A 420 8.40 -1.88 1.87
CA ASP A 420 9.80 -1.60 2.25
C ASP A 420 10.50 -2.78 2.92
N ARG A 421 9.80 -3.58 3.74
CA ARG A 421 10.42 -4.66 4.53
C ARG A 421 9.82 -6.05 4.33
N GLY A 422 8.66 -6.16 3.66
CA GLY A 422 7.99 -7.44 3.47
C GLY A 422 7.36 -7.99 4.76
N HIS A 423 7.23 -7.17 5.80
CA HIS A 423 6.60 -7.60 7.05
C HIS A 423 5.11 -7.84 6.84
N VAL A 424 4.55 -8.81 7.56
CA VAL A 424 3.15 -9.17 7.47
C VAL A 424 2.36 -8.52 8.62
N LEU A 425 1.33 -7.76 8.25
CA LEU A 425 0.37 -7.12 9.15
C LEU A 425 -0.99 -7.81 8.98
N PHE A 426 -1.86 -7.72 9.98
CA PHE A 426 -3.23 -8.23 9.87
C PHE A 426 -4.24 -7.10 10.08
N ASP A 427 -5.20 -7.00 9.16
CA ASP A 427 -6.27 -6.00 9.19
C ASP A 427 -7.64 -6.69 9.09
N ASP A 428 -8.49 -6.53 10.09
CA ASP A 428 -9.82 -7.15 10.15
C ASP A 428 -10.92 -6.30 9.48
N THR A 429 -10.54 -5.16 8.92
CA THR A 429 -11.44 -4.12 8.43
C THR A 429 -11.61 -4.15 6.91
N LEU A 430 -10.69 -4.82 6.21
CA LEU A 430 -10.61 -4.88 4.76
C LEU A 430 -11.10 -6.21 4.16
N ALA A 431 -11.42 -7.20 5.01
CA ALA A 431 -11.67 -8.57 4.54
C ALA A 431 -12.84 -8.65 3.56
N ASP A 432 -13.96 -7.98 3.86
CA ASP A 432 -15.14 -7.97 2.99
C ASP A 432 -14.82 -7.32 1.64
N GLU A 433 -14.09 -6.20 1.64
CA GLU A 433 -13.70 -5.50 0.42
C GLU A 433 -12.74 -6.32 -0.44
N VAL A 434 -11.79 -7.04 0.16
CA VAL A 434 -10.88 -7.95 -0.57
C VAL A 434 -11.65 -9.16 -1.12
N TRP A 435 -12.62 -9.69 -0.37
CA TRP A 435 -13.48 -10.79 -0.83
C TRP A 435 -14.31 -10.42 -2.05
N THR A 436 -14.73 -9.15 -2.16
CA THR A 436 -15.52 -8.63 -3.28
C THR A 436 -14.73 -7.71 -4.20
N LEU A 437 -13.39 -7.78 -4.18
CA LEU A 437 -12.52 -6.87 -4.93
C LEU A 437 -12.86 -6.91 -6.42
N VAL A 438 -12.95 -8.13 -6.93
CA VAL A 438 -13.33 -8.40 -8.30
C VAL A 438 -14.82 -8.65 -8.35
N ALA A 439 -15.48 -9.38 -7.43
CA ALA A 439 -16.91 -9.74 -7.54
C ALA A 439 -17.88 -8.53 -7.78
N PRO A 440 -18.98 -8.70 -8.55
CA PRO A 440 -19.96 -7.64 -8.74
C PRO A 440 -20.65 -7.31 -7.41
N PRO A 441 -21.11 -6.06 -7.19
CA PRO A 441 -21.93 -5.76 -6.03
C PRO A 441 -23.14 -6.70 -6.04
N PRO A 442 -23.56 -7.23 -4.87
CA PRO A 442 -24.72 -8.10 -4.81
C PRO A 442 -25.91 -7.38 -5.45
N THR A 443 -26.55 -8.02 -6.43
CA THR A 443 -27.82 -7.56 -6.96
C THR A 443 -28.80 -7.57 -5.79
N VAL A 444 -29.21 -6.39 -5.34
CA VAL A 444 -30.35 -6.28 -4.44
C VAL A 444 -31.51 -6.83 -5.25
N LYS A 445 -31.96 -8.06 -4.92
CA LYS A 445 -33.27 -8.53 -5.35
C LYS A 445 -34.23 -7.48 -4.80
N ALA A 446 -34.85 -6.71 -5.69
CA ALA A 446 -36.01 -5.94 -5.31
C ALA A 446 -36.99 -6.97 -4.76
N ASP A 447 -37.18 -6.97 -3.44
CA ASP A 447 -38.26 -7.73 -2.85
C ASP A 447 -39.52 -7.30 -3.59
N GLU A 448 -40.12 -8.23 -4.33
CA GLU A 448 -41.46 -8.09 -4.89
C GLU A 448 -42.36 -7.75 -3.71
N ALA A 449 -42.75 -6.48 -3.65
CA ALA A 449 -43.82 -6.02 -2.80
C ALA A 449 -45.13 -6.53 -3.40
N ASP A 450 -45.57 -7.68 -2.90
CA ASP A 450 -46.96 -8.12 -2.94
C ASP A 450 -47.65 -7.78 -1.60
#